data_AF-A0A9E4SL28-F1
#
_entry.id   AF-A0A9E4SL28-F1
#
_cell.length_a   1.000
_cell.length_b   1.000
_cell.length_c   1.000
_cell.angle_alpha   90.00
_cell.angle_beta   90.00
_cell.angle_gamma   90.00
#
_symmetry.space_group_name_H-M   'P 1'
#
loop_
_entity.id
_entity.type
_entity.pdbx_description
1 polymer ?
#
loop_
_entity_poly.entity_id
_entity_poly.type
_entity_poly.pdbx_seq_one_letter_code
_entity_poly.pdbx_strand_id
1 'polypeptide(L)' 'MIREGKKAKNIIDITSGRRTKAAVFVDTGQIMLVAITPEALAGRVAAIRGGKVDTAQAD' A
#
# COMPACT_ATOMS: atom_id res chain seq x y z
N MET A 1 -15.79 0.01 -1.40
CA MET A 1 -14.56 0.85 -1.37
C MET A 1 -13.82 0.94 -2.71
N ILE A 2 -13.07 -0.05 -3.22
CA ILE A 2 -12.31 0.15 -4.49
C ILE A 2 -13.21 0.45 -5.70
N ARG A 3 -14.37 -0.22 -5.82
CA ARG A 3 -15.33 0.05 -6.90
C ARG A 3 -15.95 1.46 -6.79
N GLU A 4 -16.14 1.96 -5.57
CA GLU A 4 -16.61 3.33 -5.33
C GLU A 4 -15.50 4.34 -5.62
N GLY A 5 -14.26 4.03 -5.26
CA GLY A 5 -13.12 4.87 -5.59
C GLY A 5 -12.91 5.05 -7.09
N LYS A 6 -13.18 4.00 -7.89
CA LYS A 6 -13.22 4.12 -9.36
C LYS A 6 -14.28 5.13 -9.81
N LYS A 7 -15.46 5.15 -9.18
CA LYS A 7 -16.52 6.12 -9.49
C LYS A 7 -16.15 7.53 -9.03
N ALA A 8 -15.50 7.65 -7.87
CA ALA A 8 -15.07 8.91 -7.29
C ALA A 8 -13.77 9.48 -7.92
N LYS A 9 -13.15 8.76 -8.85
CA LYS A 9 -11.87 9.13 -9.50
C LYS A 9 -10.72 9.41 -8.51
N ASN A 10 -10.74 8.78 -7.34
CA ASN A 10 -9.73 8.96 -6.28
C ASN A 10 -8.70 7.81 -6.21
N ILE A 11 -8.62 7.00 -7.27
CA ILE A 11 -7.65 5.90 -7.38
C ILE A 11 -6.40 6.39 -8.11
N ILE A 12 -5.25 6.14 -7.50
CA ILE A 12 -3.94 6.36 -8.10
C ILE A 12 -3.33 5.00 -8.39
N ASP A 13 -3.02 4.72 -9.66
CA ASP A 13 -2.35 3.49 -10.07
C ASP A 13 -0.84 3.69 -10.12
N ILE A 14 -0.10 3.04 -9.22
CA ILE A 14 1.37 3.03 -9.21
C ILE A 14 1.93 1.64 -9.50
N THR A 15 1.14 0.76 -10.12
CA THR A 15 1.55 -0.61 -10.46
C THR A 15 2.50 -0.69 -11.65
N SER A 16 2.50 0.32 -12.52
CA SER A 16 3.24 0.36 -13.79
C SER A 16 2.97 -0.86 -14.67
N GLY A 17 1.70 -1.29 -14.78
CA GLY A 17 1.28 -2.42 -15.62
C GLY A 17 1.51 -3.81 -15.01
N ARG A 18 2.09 -3.89 -13.82
CA ARG A 18 2.18 -5.15 -13.05
C ARG A 18 0.86 -5.47 -12.37
N ARG A 19 0.67 -6.73 -11.98
CA ARG A 19 -0.49 -7.13 -11.17
C ARG A 19 -0.51 -6.37 -9.85
N THR A 20 -1.64 -5.77 -9.50
CA THR A 20 -1.90 -5.19 -8.19
C THR A 20 -1.78 -6.27 -7.10
N LYS A 21 -0.99 -5.99 -6.07
CA LYS A 21 -0.77 -6.88 -4.92
C LYS A 21 -1.33 -6.32 -3.62
N ALA A 22 -1.48 -4.99 -3.50
CA ALA A 22 -2.15 -4.36 -2.38
C ALA A 22 -2.82 -3.03 -2.78
N ALA A 23 -3.67 -2.52 -1.90
CA ALA A 23 -4.26 -1.19 -1.97
C ALA A 23 -3.95 -0.43 -0.67
N VAL A 24 -3.45 0.79 -0.79
CA VAL A 24 -3.13 1.67 0.36
C VAL A 24 -4.17 2.77 0.43
N PHE A 25 -4.73 2.97 1.62
CA PHE A 25 -5.68 4.03 1.91
C PHE A 25 -4.94 5.13 2.65
N VAL A 26 -5.12 6.36 2.20
CA VAL A 26 -4.58 7.55 2.85
C VAL A 26 -5.72 8.43 3.37
N ASP A 27 -5.41 9.24 4.38
CA ASP A 27 -6.35 10.14 5.06
C ASP A 27 -7.02 11.16 4.14
N THR A 28 -6.35 11.55 3.05
CA THR A 28 -6.90 12.39 1.98
C THR A 28 -8.03 11.73 1.18
N GLY A 29 -8.35 10.47 1.47
CA GLY A 29 -9.40 9.70 0.80
C GLY A 29 -8.97 9.11 -0.54
N GLN A 30 -7.69 9.23 -0.90
CA GLN A 30 -7.13 8.57 -2.09
C GLN A 30 -6.84 7.09 -1.80
N ILE A 31 -6.92 6.28 -2.86
CA ILE A 31 -6.61 4.85 -2.81
C ILE A 31 -5.48 4.58 -3.80
N MET A 32 -4.33 4.12 -3.32
CA MET A 32 -3.19 3.79 -4.17
C MET A 32 -3.15 2.29 -4.46
N LEU A 33 -3.07 1.91 -5.75
CA LEU A 33 -2.86 0.52 -6.16
C LEU A 33 -1.37 0.26 -6.31
N VAL A 34 -0.85 -0.77 -5.62
CA VAL A 34 0.58 -1.09 -5.62
C VAL A 34 0.84 -2.50 -6.12
N ALA A 35 1.98 -2.68 -6.79
CA ALA A 35 2.45 -3.97 -7.30
C ALA A 35 3.43 -4.69 -6.33
N ILE A 36 3.52 -4.23 -5.09
CA ILE A 36 4.31 -4.83 -4.01
C ILE A 36 3.38 -5.42 -2.95
N THR A 37 3.83 -6.48 -2.27
CA THR A 37 3.03 -7.10 -1.22
C THR A 37 2.96 -6.19 0.01
N PRO A 38 1.94 -6.34 0.87
CA PRO A 38 1.82 -5.56 2.10
C PRO A 38 3.06 -5.67 3.01
N GLU A 39 3.68 -6.85 3.10
CA GLU A 39 4.85 -7.12 3.95
C GLU A 39 6.08 -6.36 3.42
N ALA A 40 6.30 -6.40 2.10
CA ALA A 40 7.38 -5.64 1.48
C ALA A 40 7.18 -4.12 1.59
N LEU A 41 5.93 -3.66 1.55
CA LEU A 41 5.59 -2.26 1.78
C LEU A 41 5.91 -1.85 3.23
N ALA A 42 5.46 -2.63 4.22
CA ALA A 42 5.70 -2.36 5.63
C ALA A 42 7.20 -2.31 5.95
N GLY A 43 7.98 -3.28 5.46
CA GLY A 43 9.43 -3.30 5.64
C GLY A 43 10.13 -2.07 5.05
N ARG A 44 9.69 -1.59 3.88
CA ARG A 44 10.23 -0.36 3.27
C ARG A 44 9.89 0.89 4.09
N VAL A 45 8.67 1.00 4.58
CA VAL A 45 8.24 2.14 5.42
C VAL A 45 9.04 2.18 6.72
N ALA A 46 9.23 1.04 7.37
CA ALA A 46 10.04 0.93 8.58
C ALA A 46 11.51 1.33 8.33
N ALA A 47 12.10 0.84 7.22
CA ALA A 47 13.47 1.19 6.82
C ALA A 47 13.63 2.71 6.57
N ILE A 48 12.67 3.36 5.89
CA ILE A 48 12.67 4.81 5.66
C ILE A 48 12.64 5.58 6.99
N ARG A 49 11.90 5.08 7.98
CA ARG A 49 11.78 5.69 9.31
C ARG A 49 12.99 5.42 10.22
N GLY A 50 14.03 4.76 9.74
CA GLY A 50 15.20 4.37 10.55
C GLY A 50 14.87 3.29 11.60
N GLY A 51 13.70 2.66 11.52
CA GLY A 51 13.25 1.65 12.46
C GLY A 51 13.83 0.28 12.12
N LYS A 52 14.42 -0.40 13.11
CA LYS A 52 14.57 -1.86 13.06
C LYS A 52 13.17 -2.46 12.94
N VAL A 53 12.95 -3.31 11.94
CA VAL A 53 11.70 -4.07 11.84
C VAL A 53 11.79 -5.11 12.94
N ASP A 54 11.18 -4.84 14.11
CA ASP A 54 11.11 -5.82 15.18
C ASP A 54 10.20 -6.95 14.67
N THR A 55 10.82 -8.05 14.23
CA THR A 55 10.18 -9.26 13.72
C THR A 55 9.44 -10.07 14.79
N ALA A 56 9.21 -9.50 15.98
CA ALA A 56 8.56 -10.17 17.08
C ALA A 56 7.06 -9.87 17.10
N GLN A 57 6.30 -10.47 16.18
CA GLN A 57 5.01 -11.09 16.52
C GLN A 57 4.48 -11.92 15.35
N ALA A 58 4.77 -13.22 15.41
CA ALA A 58 4.02 -14.28 14.74
C ALA A 58 4.10 -15.50 15.66
N ASP A 59 3.36 -15.43 16.76
CA ASP A 59 2.88 -16.60 17.52
C ASP A 59 1.40 -16.82 17.14
#